data_AF-A0A4P5YGL6-F1
#
_entry.id   AF-A0A4P5YGL6-F1
#
_cell.length_a   1.000
_cell.length_b   1.000
_cell.length_c   1.000
_cell.angle_alpha   90.00
_cell.angle_beta   90.00
_cell.angle_gamma   90.00
#
_symmetry.space_group_name_H-M   'P 1'
#
loop_
_entity.id
_entity.type
_entity.pdbx_description
1 polymer ?
#
loop_
_entity_poly.entity_id
_entity_poly.type
_entity_poly.pdbx_seq_one_letter_code
_entity_poly.pdbx_strand_id
1 'polypeptide(L)'
;MELNVTFNGGVGNDTFLGGSGNDVADGGLGNDSLSGGTGDDSLLGDEGRHTINGDSGNDVIDGGEDNDLLFGSKGNDSLRGGNGNDTIYGGAGDDLLIGSAGKDFLFGESGTDTLLGDSGNDLIYGGIGNDVINPGSGRKTILDMIRVIDTSFTFDFDSLLAGIL
;
A
#
# COMPACT_ATOMS: atom_id res chain seq x y z
N MET A 1 -21.44 19.79 -5.84
CA MET A 1 -20.60 19.72 -7.05
C MET A 1 -19.33 19.09 -6.56
N GLU A 2 -19.08 17.87 -7.00
CA GLU A 2 -17.75 17.27 -6.91
C GLU A 2 -16.85 18.04 -7.88
N LEU A 3 -15.65 18.39 -7.43
CA LEU A 3 -14.68 19.17 -8.17
C LEU A 3 -13.48 18.28 -8.43
N ASN A 4 -13.36 17.80 -9.65
CA ASN A 4 -12.16 17.08 -10.05
C ASN A 4 -11.01 18.07 -10.22
N VAL A 5 -9.92 17.82 -9.51
CA VAL A 5 -8.70 18.62 -9.46
C VAL A 5 -7.58 17.86 -10.17
N THR A 6 -6.70 18.62 -10.84
CA THR A 6 -5.44 18.09 -11.35
C THR A 6 -4.29 18.90 -10.76
N PHE A 7 -3.37 18.22 -10.09
CA PHE A 7 -2.23 18.81 -9.40
C PHE A 7 -0.90 18.27 -9.95
N ASN A 8 0.10 19.14 -10.04
CA ASN A 8 1.48 18.80 -10.37
C ASN A 8 2.40 19.66 -9.47
N GLY A 9 3.12 19.01 -8.54
CA GLY A 9 4.00 19.67 -7.56
C GLY A 9 5.33 20.09 -8.16
N GLY A 10 5.93 19.22 -8.97
CA GLY A 10 7.11 19.53 -9.75
C GLY A 10 8.39 19.30 -8.96
N VAL A 11 8.98 20.35 -8.39
CA VAL A 11 10.21 20.22 -7.58
C VAL A 11 10.00 20.86 -6.23
N GLY A 12 10.29 20.12 -5.17
CA GLY A 12 10.16 20.60 -3.80
C GLY A 12 9.38 19.59 -2.97
N ASN A 13 9.10 19.96 -1.73
CA ASN A 13 8.17 19.18 -0.91
C ASN A 13 6.81 19.85 -1.04
N ASP A 14 5.88 19.20 -1.72
CA ASP A 14 4.57 19.71 -2.06
C ASP A 14 3.48 19.14 -1.16
N THR A 15 2.32 19.81 -1.16
CA THR A 15 1.14 19.36 -0.41
C THR A 15 -0.09 19.50 -1.27
N PHE A 16 -0.82 18.39 -1.41
CA PHE A 16 -2.07 18.31 -2.14
C PHE A 16 -3.22 17.88 -1.22
N LEU A 17 -4.38 18.53 -1.40
CA LEU A 17 -5.65 18.20 -0.76
C LEU A 17 -6.73 18.24 -1.85
N GLY A 18 -7.18 17.09 -2.33
CA GLY A 18 -8.15 16.97 -3.43
C GLY A 18 -9.57 17.33 -3.01
N GLY A 19 -10.02 16.78 -1.89
CA GLY A 19 -11.28 17.14 -1.26
C GLY A 19 -12.41 16.25 -1.73
N SER A 20 -13.18 16.66 -2.74
CA SER A 20 -14.30 15.85 -3.22
C SER A 20 -14.33 15.79 -4.73
N GLY A 21 -14.55 14.60 -5.28
CA GLY A 21 -14.48 14.34 -6.71
C GLY A 21 -13.36 13.36 -7.00
N ASN A 22 -13.16 13.07 -8.27
CA ASN A 22 -12.11 12.14 -8.69
C ASN A 22 -10.92 12.98 -9.14
N ASP A 23 -9.90 13.02 -8.30
CA ASP A 23 -8.75 13.91 -8.41
C ASP A 23 -7.52 13.18 -8.98
N VAL A 24 -6.62 13.96 -9.57
CA VAL A 24 -5.33 13.46 -10.07
C VAL A 24 -4.22 14.33 -9.50
N ALA A 25 -3.27 13.74 -8.80
CA ALA A 25 -2.13 14.43 -8.24
C ALA A 25 -0.82 13.74 -8.57
N ASP A 26 0.15 14.54 -9.01
CA ASP A 26 1.53 14.16 -9.26
C ASP A 26 2.43 15.03 -8.36
N GLY A 27 3.11 14.40 -7.39
CA GLY A 27 4.01 15.05 -6.44
C GLY A 27 5.27 15.58 -7.14
N GLY A 28 5.93 14.71 -7.90
CA GLY A 28 7.15 15.01 -8.62
C GLY A 28 8.39 14.78 -7.75
N LEU A 29 9.38 15.66 -7.85
CA LEU A 29 10.63 15.51 -7.10
C LEU A 29 10.51 16.10 -5.70
N GLY A 30 10.74 15.29 -4.68
CA GLY A 30 10.86 15.72 -3.28
C GLY A 30 9.98 14.88 -2.35
N ASN A 31 9.86 15.29 -1.09
CA ASN A 31 9.07 14.53 -0.12
C ASN A 31 7.68 15.16 -0.02
N ASP A 32 6.70 14.54 -0.68
CA ASP A 32 5.36 15.13 -0.81
C ASP A 32 4.35 14.55 0.17
N SER A 33 3.30 15.34 0.43
CA SER A 33 2.14 14.94 1.22
C SER A 33 0.88 15.08 0.37
N LEU A 34 0.30 13.95 -0.06
CA LEU A 34 -0.84 13.93 -0.96
C LEU A 34 -2.07 13.31 -0.26
N SER A 35 -3.23 13.95 -0.34
CA SER A 35 -4.51 13.41 0.12
C SER A 35 -5.57 13.60 -0.95
N GLY A 36 -6.19 12.49 -1.36
CA GLY A 36 -7.24 12.45 -2.38
C GLY A 36 -8.55 13.02 -1.84
N GLY A 37 -9.07 12.42 -0.77
CA GLY A 37 -10.23 12.92 -0.04
C GLY A 37 -11.43 12.01 -0.23
N THR A 38 -12.42 12.43 -1.02
CA THR A 38 -13.57 11.57 -1.33
C THR A 38 -13.76 11.48 -2.83
N GLY A 39 -13.96 10.28 -3.34
CA GLY A 39 -14.04 10.01 -4.78
C GLY A 39 -12.92 9.05 -5.17
N ASP A 40 -12.92 8.61 -6.42
CA ASP A 40 -11.88 7.67 -6.88
C ASP A 40 -10.68 8.49 -7.41
N ASP A 41 -9.58 8.51 -6.65
CA ASP A 41 -8.44 9.38 -6.87
C ASP A 41 -7.24 8.65 -7.50
N SER A 42 -6.35 9.40 -8.18
CA SER A 42 -5.09 8.91 -8.73
C SER A 42 -3.93 9.75 -8.21
N LEU A 43 -3.08 9.16 -7.37
CA LEU A 43 -2.02 9.86 -6.64
C LEU A 43 -0.65 9.22 -6.96
N LEU A 44 0.30 10.04 -7.42
CA LEU A 44 1.66 9.63 -7.78
C LEU A 44 2.69 10.42 -6.96
N GLY A 45 3.61 9.73 -6.28
CA GLY A 45 4.74 10.32 -5.57
C GLY A 45 5.90 10.73 -6.48
N ASP A 46 6.41 9.79 -7.28
CA ASP A 46 7.62 9.89 -8.14
C ASP A 46 8.94 9.74 -7.35
N GLU A 47 9.82 10.75 -7.28
CA GLU A 47 11.10 10.61 -6.55
C GLU A 47 11.04 11.27 -5.17
N GLY A 48 11.15 10.48 -4.11
CA GLY A 48 11.36 10.97 -2.75
C GLY A 48 10.57 10.16 -1.73
N ARG A 49 10.59 10.58 -0.45
CA ARG A 49 9.84 9.85 0.59
C ARG A 49 8.51 10.51 0.83
N HIS A 50 7.47 9.93 0.27
CA HIS A 50 6.13 10.50 0.24
C HIS A 50 5.27 9.97 1.39
N THR A 51 4.24 10.75 1.74
CA THR A 51 3.10 10.29 2.52
C THR A 51 1.84 10.52 1.69
N ILE A 52 1.20 9.44 1.27
CA ILE A 52 0.06 9.49 0.33
C ILE A 52 -1.14 8.77 0.95
N ASN A 53 -2.30 9.42 0.94
CA ASN A 53 -3.55 8.88 1.47
C ASN A 53 -4.70 9.04 0.44
N GLY A 54 -5.34 7.93 0.07
CA GLY A 54 -6.53 7.93 -0.79
C GLY A 54 -7.78 8.47 -0.09
N ASP A 55 -7.86 8.25 1.23
CA ASP A 55 -8.99 8.59 2.10
C ASP A 55 -10.27 7.78 1.87
N SER A 56 -11.08 8.07 0.85
CA SER A 56 -12.36 7.37 0.64
C SER A 56 -12.72 7.30 -0.82
N GLY A 57 -12.77 6.10 -1.37
CA GLY A 57 -12.98 5.89 -2.79
C GLY A 57 -12.31 4.60 -3.21
N ASN A 58 -12.24 4.34 -4.51
CA ASN A 58 -11.38 3.28 -5.02
C ASN A 58 -10.17 3.96 -5.65
N ASP A 59 -9.12 4.09 -4.86
CA ASP A 59 -7.99 4.94 -5.17
C ASP A 59 -6.86 4.17 -5.85
N VAL A 60 -6.10 4.88 -6.67
CA VAL A 60 -4.87 4.38 -7.28
C VAL A 60 -3.70 5.19 -6.76
N ILE A 61 -2.79 4.53 -6.05
CA ILE A 61 -1.64 5.16 -5.40
C ILE A 61 -0.35 4.48 -5.88
N ASP A 62 0.62 5.28 -6.32
CA ASP A 62 1.98 4.83 -6.66
C ASP A 62 3.00 5.70 -5.91
N GLY A 63 3.77 5.09 -5.01
CA GLY A 63 4.79 5.77 -4.20
C GLY A 63 5.96 6.23 -5.05
N GLY A 64 6.54 5.33 -5.83
CA GLY A 64 7.60 5.61 -6.78
C GLY A 64 8.96 5.11 -6.30
N GLU A 65 9.93 5.99 -6.17
CA GLU A 65 11.26 5.69 -5.66
C GLU A 65 11.39 6.12 -4.19
N ASP A 66 12.36 5.55 -3.48
CA ASP A 66 12.62 5.76 -2.04
C ASP A 66 11.54 5.15 -1.12
N ASN A 67 11.65 5.40 0.18
CA ASN A 67 10.82 4.74 1.19
C ASN A 67 9.53 5.55 1.44
N ASP A 68 8.39 4.98 1.05
CA ASP A 68 7.09 5.65 1.11
C ASP A 68 6.17 5.14 2.22
N LEU A 69 5.20 5.98 2.55
CA LEU A 69 4.09 5.65 3.45
C LEU A 69 2.76 5.88 2.74
N LEU A 70 2.06 4.78 2.44
CA LEU A 70 0.85 4.78 1.62
C LEU A 70 -0.36 4.26 2.42
N PHE A 71 -1.51 4.93 2.28
CA PHE A 71 -2.78 4.57 2.90
C PHE A 71 -3.91 4.57 1.86
N GLY A 72 -4.61 3.45 1.68
CA GLY A 72 -5.84 3.39 0.87
C GLY A 72 -7.04 3.91 1.65
N SER A 73 -7.10 3.53 2.93
CA SER A 73 -8.13 3.92 3.91
C SER A 73 -9.48 3.25 3.68
N LYS A 74 -10.35 3.73 2.78
CA LYS A 74 -11.68 3.14 2.58
C LYS A 74 -11.99 2.98 1.11
N GLY A 75 -12.54 1.82 0.78
CA GLY A 75 -12.93 1.41 -0.55
C GLY A 75 -11.91 0.43 -1.09
N ASN A 76 -12.01 0.08 -2.37
CA ASN A 76 -11.18 -0.98 -2.94
C ASN A 76 -10.01 -0.35 -3.68
N ASP A 77 -8.87 -0.30 -3.02
CA ASP A 77 -7.74 0.51 -3.44
C ASP A 77 -6.66 -0.31 -4.17
N SER A 78 -5.88 0.36 -5.02
CA SER A 78 -4.71 -0.21 -5.69
C SER A 78 -3.46 0.58 -5.33
N LEU A 79 -2.61 0.02 -4.48
CA LEU A 79 -1.41 0.65 -3.95
C LEU A 79 -0.14 -0.04 -4.44
N ARG A 80 0.81 0.73 -4.95
CA ARG A 80 2.17 0.28 -5.27
C ARG A 80 3.19 1.11 -4.47
N GLY A 81 4.07 0.43 -3.74
CA GLY A 81 5.22 1.05 -3.06
C GLY A 81 6.24 1.53 -4.07
N GLY A 82 6.88 0.59 -4.76
CA GLY A 82 7.82 0.90 -5.84
C GLY A 82 9.23 0.44 -5.48
N ASN A 83 10.23 1.29 -5.68
CA ASN A 83 11.59 0.98 -5.25
C ASN A 83 11.83 1.59 -3.88
N GLY A 84 12.05 0.80 -2.84
CA GLY A 84 12.14 1.40 -1.52
C GLY A 84 12.06 0.40 -0.39
N ASN A 85 11.82 0.90 0.81
CA ASN A 85 11.35 0.09 1.91
C ASN A 85 10.05 0.71 2.35
N ASP A 86 8.97 0.24 1.76
CA ASP A 86 7.70 0.93 1.80
C ASP A 86 6.83 0.42 2.93
N THR A 87 5.91 1.26 3.38
CA THR A 87 4.87 0.87 4.32
C THR A 87 3.52 1.16 3.68
N ILE A 88 2.74 0.11 3.45
CA ILE A 88 1.49 0.16 2.68
C ILE A 88 0.37 -0.39 3.55
N TYR A 89 -0.66 0.43 3.76
CA TYR A 89 -1.90 0.07 4.45
C TYR A 89 -3.06 0.12 3.44
N GLY A 90 -3.73 -1.01 3.22
CA GLY A 90 -4.92 -1.11 2.37
C GLY A 90 -6.09 -0.39 3.04
N GLY A 91 -6.56 -0.94 4.15
CA GLY A 91 -7.59 -0.30 4.95
C GLY A 91 -8.87 -1.13 4.98
N ALA A 92 -9.98 -0.50 4.63
CA ALA A 92 -11.27 -1.17 4.56
C ALA A 92 -11.73 -1.32 3.12
N GLY A 93 -11.78 -2.55 2.63
CA GLY A 93 -12.21 -2.87 1.27
C GLY A 93 -11.42 -4.05 0.74
N ASP A 94 -11.70 -4.44 -0.50
CA ASP A 94 -10.93 -5.51 -1.14
C ASP A 94 -9.76 -4.86 -1.91
N ASP A 95 -8.57 -4.85 -1.31
CA ASP A 95 -7.45 -4.04 -1.78
C ASP A 95 -6.41 -4.84 -2.59
N LEU A 96 -5.66 -4.15 -3.46
CA LEU A 96 -4.47 -4.66 -4.13
C LEU A 96 -3.24 -3.91 -3.64
N LEU A 97 -2.35 -4.61 -2.93
CA LEU A 97 -1.09 -4.04 -2.43
C LEU A 97 0.10 -4.68 -3.14
N ILE A 98 1.00 -3.85 -3.68
CA ILE A 98 2.21 -4.29 -4.38
C ILE A 98 3.43 -3.62 -3.74
N GLY A 99 4.25 -4.39 -3.01
CA GLY A 99 5.49 -3.91 -2.40
C GLY A 99 6.56 -3.55 -3.44
N SER A 100 6.67 -4.37 -4.49
CA SER A 100 7.67 -4.25 -5.56
C SER A 100 9.10 -4.57 -5.10
N ALA A 101 9.98 -3.58 -4.91
CA ALA A 101 11.39 -3.83 -4.65
C ALA A 101 11.83 -3.25 -3.31
N GLY A 102 12.26 -4.15 -2.42
CA GLY A 102 13.05 -3.81 -1.24
C GLY A 102 12.56 -4.52 0.00
N LYS A 103 12.43 -3.82 1.13
CA LYS A 103 11.90 -4.46 2.35
C LYS A 103 10.63 -3.73 2.74
N ASP A 104 9.52 -4.36 2.40
CA ASP A 104 8.24 -3.70 2.49
C ASP A 104 7.43 -4.25 3.67
N PHE A 105 6.54 -3.40 4.15
CA PHE A 105 5.51 -3.73 5.13
C PHE A 105 4.15 -3.57 4.47
N LEU A 106 3.45 -4.67 4.25
CA LEU A 106 2.14 -4.68 3.60
C LEU A 106 1.09 -5.11 4.62
N PHE A 107 0.08 -4.28 4.82
CA PHE A 107 -1.05 -4.53 5.72
C PHE A 107 -2.35 -4.39 4.92
N GLY A 108 -3.05 -5.50 4.63
CA GLY A 108 -4.36 -5.45 3.96
C GLY A 108 -5.44 -4.85 4.86
N GLU A 109 -5.37 -5.18 6.16
CA GLU A 109 -6.29 -4.75 7.20
C GLU A 109 -7.66 -5.45 7.14
N SER A 110 -8.68 -4.93 6.46
CA SER A 110 -10.01 -5.54 6.45
C SER A 110 -10.63 -5.62 5.07
N GLY A 111 -11.08 -6.82 4.70
CA GLY A 111 -11.64 -7.11 3.39
C GLY A 111 -10.91 -8.27 2.74
N THR A 112 -11.16 -8.54 1.47
CA THR A 112 -10.54 -9.66 0.76
C THR A 112 -9.39 -9.14 -0.08
N ASP A 113 -8.20 -9.16 0.48
CA ASP A 113 -7.07 -8.44 -0.08
C ASP A 113 -6.20 -9.32 -0.99
N THR A 114 -5.51 -8.69 -1.93
CA THR A 114 -4.43 -9.30 -2.72
C THR A 114 -3.12 -8.59 -2.41
N LEU A 115 -2.17 -9.30 -1.80
CA LEU A 115 -0.88 -8.74 -1.39
C LEU A 115 0.26 -9.39 -2.18
N LEU A 116 1.00 -8.58 -2.92
CA LEU A 116 2.12 -8.95 -3.76
C LEU A 116 3.42 -8.35 -3.17
N GLY A 117 4.23 -9.17 -2.51
CA GLY A 117 5.51 -8.72 -1.93
C GLY A 117 6.65 -8.60 -2.94
N ASP A 118 6.55 -9.26 -4.10
CA ASP A 118 7.58 -9.26 -5.13
C ASP A 118 9.01 -9.48 -4.61
N SER A 119 9.94 -8.54 -4.79
CA SER A 119 11.36 -8.77 -4.48
C SER A 119 11.79 -8.19 -3.14
N GLY A 120 12.52 -8.99 -2.37
CA GLY A 120 13.18 -8.55 -1.14
C GLY A 120 12.57 -9.17 0.12
N ASN A 121 12.70 -8.54 1.28
CA ASN A 121 12.48 -9.21 2.57
C ASN A 121 11.29 -8.66 3.35
N ASP A 122 10.09 -9.00 2.91
CA ASP A 122 8.88 -8.29 3.36
C ASP A 122 8.24 -8.90 4.59
N LEU A 123 7.48 -8.05 5.28
CA LEU A 123 6.49 -8.42 6.28
C LEU A 123 5.11 -8.19 5.67
N ILE A 124 4.31 -9.26 5.57
CA ILE A 124 2.99 -9.19 4.96
C ILE A 124 1.95 -9.67 5.97
N TYR A 125 0.95 -8.82 6.22
CA TYR A 125 -0.20 -9.09 7.06
C TYR A 125 -1.47 -8.90 6.22
N GLY A 126 -2.20 -9.98 5.94
CA GLY A 126 -3.47 -9.91 5.21
C GLY A 126 -4.50 -9.18 6.05
N GLY A 127 -4.88 -9.78 7.18
CA GLY A 127 -5.70 -9.13 8.19
C GLY A 127 -7.00 -9.87 8.39
N ILE A 128 -8.11 -9.14 8.43
CA ILE A 128 -9.45 -9.72 8.56
C ILE A 128 -10.00 -9.93 7.17
N GLY A 129 -10.03 -11.18 6.72
CA GLY A 129 -10.61 -11.51 5.44
C GLY A 129 -10.16 -12.85 4.88
N ASN A 130 -10.36 -13.04 3.58
CA ASN A 130 -9.89 -14.22 2.87
C ASN A 130 -8.82 -13.80 1.85
N ASP A 131 -7.62 -13.54 2.33
CA ASP A 131 -6.63 -12.85 1.53
C ASP A 131 -5.86 -13.78 0.59
N VAL A 132 -5.38 -13.19 -0.50
CA VAL A 132 -4.51 -13.81 -1.48
C VAL A 132 -3.13 -13.19 -1.38
N ILE A 133 -2.21 -13.95 -0.79
CA ILE A 133 -0.83 -13.49 -0.62
C ILE A 133 0.09 -14.22 -1.61
N ASN A 134 0.72 -13.45 -2.47
CA ASN A 134 1.90 -13.86 -3.22
C ASN A 134 3.11 -13.10 -2.64
N PRO A 135 3.91 -13.74 -1.79
CA PRO A 135 4.96 -13.04 -1.09
C PRO A 135 6.17 -12.74 -1.98
N GLY A 136 6.29 -13.38 -3.15
CA GLY A 136 7.41 -13.19 -4.07
C GLY A 136 8.73 -13.79 -3.58
N SER A 137 9.85 -13.24 -4.04
CA SER A 137 11.22 -13.75 -3.81
C SER A 137 11.91 -13.09 -2.61
N GLY A 138 12.74 -13.85 -1.89
CA GLY A 138 13.45 -13.38 -0.69
C GLY A 138 12.91 -14.04 0.58
N ARG A 139 13.37 -13.59 1.75
CA ARG A 139 12.91 -14.13 3.03
C ARG A 139 11.72 -13.33 3.53
N LYS A 140 10.58 -13.99 3.65
CA LYS A 140 9.29 -13.36 3.93
C LYS A 140 8.79 -13.75 5.31
N THR A 141 8.10 -12.82 5.98
CA THR A 141 7.32 -13.11 7.19
C THR A 141 5.86 -12.84 6.85
N ILE A 142 5.03 -13.87 6.91
CA ILE A 142 3.60 -13.77 6.58
C ILE A 142 2.80 -14.07 7.84
N LEU A 143 1.93 -13.15 8.23
CA LEU A 143 1.03 -13.31 9.35
C LEU A 143 -0.40 -13.17 8.84
N ASP A 144 -1.01 -14.29 8.45
CA ASP A 144 -2.40 -14.30 7.98
C ASP A 144 -3.07 -15.65 8.25
N MET A 145 -4.39 -15.63 8.45
CA MET A 145 -5.24 -16.79 8.68
C MET A 145 -5.86 -17.31 7.35
N ILE A 146 -5.00 -17.88 6.48
CA ILE A 146 -5.32 -18.79 5.34
C ILE A 146 -5.82 -18.06 4.05
N ARG A 147 -4.95 -17.75 3.08
CA ARG A 147 -4.63 -18.63 1.92
C ARG A 147 -3.35 -18.12 1.19
N VAL A 148 -2.20 -18.67 1.54
CA VAL A 148 -0.93 -18.41 0.81
C VAL A 148 -0.89 -19.30 -0.44
N ILE A 149 -0.78 -18.71 -1.64
CA ILE A 149 -0.79 -19.45 -2.92
C ILE A 149 0.60 -20.01 -3.26
N ASP A 150 1.66 -19.57 -2.59
CA ASP A 150 3.00 -20.12 -2.77
C ASP A 150 3.21 -21.42 -1.96
N THR A 151 3.29 -22.53 -2.69
CA THR A 151 3.55 -23.88 -2.15
C THR A 151 4.97 -24.10 -1.61
N SER A 152 5.88 -23.14 -1.76
CA SER A 152 7.28 -23.25 -1.32
C SER A 152 7.55 -22.73 0.10
N PHE A 153 6.56 -22.09 0.73
CA PHE A 153 6.66 -21.58 2.09
C PHE A 153 6.06 -22.56 3.12
N THR A 154 6.86 -22.90 4.12
CA THR A 154 6.41 -23.61 5.31
C THR A 154 5.92 -22.59 6.35
N PHE A 155 4.68 -22.72 6.80
CA PHE A 155 4.20 -22.04 8.00
C PHE A 155 5.09 -22.43 9.19
N ASP A 156 5.80 -21.48 9.79
CA ASP A 156 6.42 -21.68 11.10
C ASP A 156 5.37 -21.39 12.18
N PHE A 157 4.57 -22.40 12.51
CA PHE A 157 3.64 -22.36 13.64
C PHE A 157 4.35 -22.35 15.00
N ASP A 158 5.67 -22.59 15.07
CA ASP A 158 6.40 -22.78 16.33
C ASP A 158 6.85 -21.47 17.00
N SER A 159 6.73 -20.30 16.33
CA SER A 159 7.13 -19.02 16.95
C SER A 159 6.03 -18.34 17.78
N LEU A 160 4.79 -18.83 17.77
CA LEU A 160 3.68 -18.25 18.56
C LEU A 160 3.26 -19.07 19.79
N LEU A 161 3.78 -20.29 19.98
CA LEU A 161 3.41 -21.15 21.11
C LEU A 161 4.56 -21.48 22.09
N ALA A 162 5.70 -20.78 22.01
CA ALA A 162 6.79 -20.95 22.97
C ALA A 162 6.66 -20.07 24.24
N GLY A 163 5.60 -19.26 24.35
CA GLY A 163 5.41 -18.29 25.44
C GLY A 163 4.25 -18.56 26.40
N ILE A 164 3.43 -19.58 26.18
CA ILE A 164 2.31 -19.94 27.08
C ILE A 164 2.25 -21.46 27.23
N LEU A 165 3.09 -22.00 28.12
CA LEU A 165 2.85 -23.19 28.96
C LEU A 165 3.92 -23.27 30.05
#